data_AF-A0A9D2E126-F1
#
_entry.id   AF-A0A9D2E126-F1
#
_cell.length_a   1.000
_cell.length_b   1.000
_cell.length_c   1.000
_cell.angle_alpha   90.00
_cell.angle_beta   90.00
_cell.angle_gamma   90.00
#
_symmetry.space_group_name_H-M   'P 1'
#
loop_
_entity.id
_entity.type
_entity.pdbx_description
1 polymer ?
#
loop_
_entity_poly.entity_id
_entity_poly.type
_entity_poly.pdbx_seq_one_letter_code
_entity_poly.pdbx_strand_id
1 'polypeptide(L)' 'MKRIVVEFKETYMEHSVIRECEVSSLDEVIRLYELNNNDIEYWKVLEETDL' A
#
# COMPACT_ATOMS: atom_id res chain seq x y z
N MET A 1 -12.80 -7.81 8.39
CA MET A 1 -11.78 -6.77 8.09
C MET A 1 -10.54 -7.52 7.60
N LYS A 2 -9.57 -6.85 6.98
CA LYS A 2 -8.33 -7.52 6.54
C LYS A 2 -7.11 -6.77 7.05
N ARG A 3 -6.09 -7.52 7.48
CA ARG A 3 -4.74 -6.99 7.68
C ARG A 3 -4.00 -7.11 6.35
N ILE A 4 -3.57 -5.97 5.80
CA ILE A 4 -2.82 -5.91 4.54
C ILE A 4 -1.46 -5.27 4.80
N VAL A 5 -0.40 -5.95 4.38
CA VAL A 5 0.96 -5.41 4.33
C VAL A 5 1.33 -5.14 2.88
N VAL A 6 1.65 -3.89 2.56
CA VAL A 6 2.03 -3.45 1.22
C VAL A 6 3.43 -2.84 1.23
N GLU A 7 4.17 -3.06 0.15
CA GLU A 7 5.39 -2.33 -0.17
C GLU A 7 5.12 -1.48 -1.41
N PHE A 8 5.43 -0.20 -1.34
CA PHE A 8 5.33 0.68 -2.49
C PHE A 8 6.46 1.69 -2.54
N LYS A 9 6.74 2.21 -3.72
CA LYS A 9 7.73 3.27 -3.94
C LYS A 9 7.13 4.31 -4.86
N GLU A 10 7.15 5.56 -4.41
CA GLU A 10 6.80 6.69 -5.26
C GLU A 10 8.04 7.22 -6.00
N THR A 11 7.83 7.84 -7.16
CA THR A 11 8.87 8.36 -8.06
C THR A 11 9.76 9.40 -7.39
N TYR A 12 9.24 10.12 -6.39
CA TYR A 12 9.97 11.12 -5.63
C TYR A 12 10.63 10.57 -4.35
N MET A 13 10.47 9.27 -4.05
CA MET A 13 11.09 8.61 -2.90
C MET A 13 12.37 7.88 -3.29
N GLU A 14 13.41 7.98 -2.45
CA GLU A 14 14.68 7.29 -2.68
C GLU A 14 14.58 5.76 -2.52
N HIS A 15 13.71 5.31 -1.61
CA HIS A 15 13.51 3.90 -1.27
C HIS A 15 12.02 3.54 -1.22
N SER A 16 11.71 2.24 -1.37
CA SER A 16 10.37 1.72 -1.09
C SER A 16 10.05 1.82 0.40
N VAL A 17 8.76 1.93 0.70
CA VAL A 17 8.21 1.93 2.05
C VAL A 17 7.29 0.74 2.23
N ILE A 18 7.35 0.14 3.41
CA ILE A 18 6.44 -0.94 3.81
C ILE A 18 5.42 -0.36 4.79
N ARG A 19 4.15 -0.63 4.54
CA ARG A 19 3.03 -0.21 5.37
C ARG A 19 2.16 -1.41 5.73
N GLU A 20 1.76 -1.45 6.99
CA GLU A 20 0.79 -2.39 7.52
C GLU A 20 -0.47 -1.60 7.88
N CYS A 21 -1.62 -2.11 7.44
CA CYS A 21 -2.90 -1.46 7.66
C CYS A 21 -4.03 -2.47 7.83
N GLU A 22 -5.02 -2.11 8.64
CA GLU A 22 -6.26 -2.86 8.83
C GLU A 22 -7.37 -2.19 8.04
N VAL A 23 -7.72 -2.77 6.89
CA VAL A 23 -8.64 -2.19 5.91
C VAL A 23 -9.63 -3.23 5.42
N SER A 24 -10.71 -2.79 4.79
CA SER A 24 -11.72 -3.67 4.18
C SER A 24 -11.30 -4.14 2.78
N SER A 25 -10.42 -3.41 2.10
CA SER A 25 -9.97 -3.70 0.72
C SER A 25 -8.65 -3.00 0.38
N LEU A 26 -7.97 -3.46 -0.67
CA LEU A 26 -6.77 -2.81 -1.21
C LEU A 26 -7.03 -1.35 -1.66
N ASP A 27 -8.21 -1.04 -2.19
CA ASP A 27 -8.59 0.33 -2.56
C ASP A 27 -8.66 1.29 -1.37
N GLU A 28 -8.91 0.78 -0.15
CA GLU A 28 -8.79 1.61 1.05
C GLU A 28 -7.34 1.93 1.39
N VAL A 29 -6.39 1.05 1.07
CA VAL A 29 -4.95 1.32 1.28
C VAL A 29 -4.50 2.51 0.42
N ILE A 30 -4.88 2.51 -0.86
CA ILE A 30 -4.58 3.61 -1.79
C ILE A 30 -5.15 4.93 -1.27
N ARG A 31 -6.40 4.91 -0.78
CA ARG A 31 -7.06 6.10 -0.22
C ARG A 31 -6.45 6.55 1.11
N LEU A 32 -6.09 5.61 1.99
CA LEU A 32 -5.53 5.88 3.31
C LEU A 32 -4.18 6.58 3.23
N TYR A 33 -3.37 6.21 2.24
CA TYR A 33 -2.04 6.79 2.02
C TYR A 33 -2.00 7.82 0.89
N GLU A 34 -3.17 8.24 0.37
CA GLU A 34 -3.30 9.21 -0.72
C GLU A 34 -2.42 8.90 -1.94
N LEU A 35 -2.29 7.61 -2.26
CA LEU A 35 -1.36 7.14 -3.30
C LEU A 35 -1.89 7.48 -4.68
N ASN A 36 -1.10 8.25 -5.42
CA ASN A 36 -1.39 8.59 -6.79
C ASN A 36 -0.75 7.57 -7.74
N ASN A 37 -1.57 6.84 -8.51
CA ASN A 37 -1.08 5.83 -9.46
C ASN A 37 -0.05 6.38 -10.47
N ASN A 38 -0.05 7.69 -10.77
CA ASN A 38 0.96 8.29 -11.65
C ASN A 38 2.34 8.43 -11.00
N ASP A 39 2.37 8.53 -9.67
CA ASP A 39 3.59 8.71 -8.89
C ASP A 39 4.12 7.38 -8.36
N ILE A 40 3.38 6.28 -8.47
CA ILE A 40 3.80 4.96 -8.00
C ILE A 40 4.72 4.30 -9.04
N GLU A 41 6.01 4.19 -8.70
CA GLU A 41 7.00 3.45 -9.48
C GLU A 41 6.91 1.93 -9.23
N TYR A 42 6.57 1.55 -8.00
CA TYR A 42 6.48 0.15 -7.59
C TYR A 42 5.37 -0.05 -6.57
N TRP A 43 4.63 -1.15 -6.70
CA TRP A 43 3.57 -1.56 -5.78
C TRP A 43 3.52 -3.08 -5.66
N LYS A 44 3.52 -3.59 -4.44
CA LYS A 44 3.44 -5.02 -4.15
C LYS A 44 2.70 -5.28 -2.84
N VAL A 45 1.75 -6.20 -2.87
CA VAL A 45 1.14 -6.75 -1.66
C VAL A 45 2.07 -7.85 -1.11
N LEU A 46 2.49 -7.71 0.14
CA LEU A 46 3.36 -8.66 0.83
C LEU A 46 2.53 -9.70 1.61
N GLU A 47 1.46 -9.28 2.27
CA GLU A 47 0.58 -10.13 3.08
C GLU A 47 -0.86 -9.62 3.02
N GLU A 48 -1.83 -10.54 2.97
CA GLU A 48 -3.26 -10.27 3.12
C GLU A 48 -3.86 -11.36 4.01
N THR A 49 -4.42 -10.97 5.16
CA THR A 49 -5.05 -11.88 6.12
C THR A 49 -6.43 -11.38 6.50
N ASP A 50 -7.45 -12.23 6.40
CA ASP A 50 -8.78 -11.95 6.94
C ASP A 50 -8.76 -11.97 8.48
N LEU A 51 -9.26 -10.90 9.11
CA LEU A 51 -9.43 -10.72 10.55
C LEU A 51 -10.87 -11.06 10.99
#